data_AF-A0AAX4K1P9-F1
#
_entry.id   AF-A0AAX4K1P9-F1
#
_cell.length_a   1.000
_cell.length_b   1.000
_cell.length_c   1.000
_cell.angle_alpha   90.00
_cell.angle_beta   90.00
_cell.angle_gamma   90.00
#
_symmetry.space_group_name_H-M   'P 1'
#
loop_
_entity.id
_entity.type
_entity.pdbx_description
1 polymer ?
#
loop_
_entity_poly.entity_id
_entity_poly.type
_entity_poly.pdbx_seq_one_letter_code
_entity_poly.pdbx_strand_id
1 'polypeptide(L)'
;MSKHEIAAEHGLSGHDQSQGSLDGTTYNNGTAGISKSSVGGPYQSGGGGPMARFITPGGNPIDTSQPAFPVFHRKFANPAPLGLLSFATTTLVLSFYNSSTRGVTVPNVVLGMTLGYGGLVQLIAGIEEWACGNTFGAAAFSTYGGFWFSFSCLYIPQLEILTAYKDPTMLSNALGLYLAAWGVVTTIFLIASLRSSVALVTVFFLLWITFWLLAAGELAESPKTHKAGGIVGILTAFAAMYTALAGMLTKETSYFLLPVGDLSKSRN
;
A
#
# COMPACT_ATOMS: atom_id res chain seq x y z
N MET A 1 0.56 62.65 18.77
CA MET A 1 -0.16 63.14 19.96
C MET A 1 -0.50 61.93 20.81
N SER A 2 0.15 61.81 21.99
CA SER A 2 -0.08 60.93 23.17
C SER A 2 -0.41 59.44 22.96
N LYS A 3 0.41 58.43 23.30
CA LYS A 3 1.04 57.98 24.59
C LYS A 3 0.08 57.34 25.63
N HIS A 4 0.65 56.32 26.30
CA HIS A 4 0.37 55.70 27.63
C HIS A 4 -0.47 54.39 27.63
N GLU A 5 -0.18 53.29 28.35
CA GLU A 5 0.87 52.78 29.28
C GLU A 5 0.47 51.29 29.60
N ILE A 6 1.31 50.24 29.54
CA ILE A 6 2.23 49.59 30.52
C ILE A 6 1.69 49.26 31.94
N ALA A 7 1.99 48.02 32.38
CA ALA A 7 2.16 47.48 33.76
C ALA A 7 0.91 47.01 34.54
N ALA A 8 0.92 46.01 35.44
CA ALA A 8 1.98 45.18 36.05
C ALA A 8 1.38 43.93 36.74
N GLU A 9 2.24 42.94 37.02
CA GLU A 9 2.01 41.81 37.93
C GLU A 9 1.87 42.21 39.41
N HIS A 10 1.11 41.42 40.17
CA HIS A 10 1.26 41.03 41.59
C HIS A 10 0.23 39.88 41.79
N GLY A 11 0.47 38.71 42.38
CA GLY A 11 1.45 38.24 43.34
C GLY A 11 0.70 37.42 44.42
N LEU A 12 0.82 36.09 44.34
CA LEU A 12 0.82 35.07 45.42
C LEU A 12 -0.31 34.96 46.49
N SER A 13 -0.88 33.75 46.58
CA SER A 13 -1.11 32.92 47.79
C SER A 13 -2.23 31.91 47.46
N GLY A 14 -1.98 30.61 47.25
CA GLY A 14 -1.64 29.65 48.29
C GLY A 14 -2.91 29.11 48.95
N HIS A 15 -3.37 27.90 48.55
CA HIS A 15 -3.88 26.87 49.46
C HIS A 15 -4.17 25.55 48.72
N ASP A 16 -3.68 24.49 49.34
CA ASP A 16 -3.62 23.10 48.92
C ASP A 16 -4.81 22.31 49.49
N GLN A 17 -5.02 21.12 48.91
CA GLN A 17 -5.67 19.91 49.47
C GLN A 17 -7.20 19.72 49.51
N SER A 18 -7.63 18.88 48.55
CA SER A 18 -8.22 17.54 48.72
C SER A 18 -9.58 17.33 49.41
N GLN A 19 -10.39 16.46 48.77
CA GLN A 19 -11.43 15.52 49.25
C GLN A 19 -12.66 15.57 48.30
N GLY A 20 -13.28 14.48 47.84
CA GLY A 20 -13.18 13.05 48.10
C GLY A 20 -14.34 12.32 47.40
N SER A 21 -14.54 11.04 47.77
CA SER A 21 -15.77 10.21 47.59
C SER A 21 -15.79 9.24 46.39
N LEU A 22 -15.49 7.92 46.59
CA LEU A 22 -16.41 6.78 46.92
C LEU A 22 -17.29 6.36 45.72
N ASP A 23 -17.63 5.11 45.38
CA ASP A 23 -17.43 3.75 45.90
C ASP A 23 -18.01 2.77 44.83
N GLY A 24 -17.69 1.47 44.89
CA GLY A 24 -18.63 0.41 44.46
C GLY A 24 -18.15 -0.70 43.51
N THR A 25 -17.71 -1.83 44.11
CA THR A 25 -18.13 -3.24 43.86
C THR A 25 -17.96 -3.88 42.45
N THR A 26 -17.47 -5.11 42.20
CA THR A 26 -16.90 -6.28 42.92
C THR A 26 -16.35 -7.21 41.81
N TYR A 27 -15.33 -8.05 42.04
CA TYR A 27 -15.32 -9.51 41.77
C TYR A 27 -13.95 -10.12 42.15
N ASN A 28 -14.01 -11.39 42.55
CA ASN A 28 -13.32 -11.97 43.70
C ASN A 28 -12.05 -12.77 43.36
N ASN A 29 -11.22 -12.92 44.38
CA ASN A 29 -9.97 -13.68 44.45
C ASN A 29 -10.12 -15.19 44.17
N GLY A 30 -9.09 -15.76 43.53
CA GLY A 30 -8.72 -17.18 43.59
C GLY A 30 -7.20 -17.29 43.75
N THR A 31 -6.76 -17.62 44.96
CA THR A 31 -5.40 -17.68 45.48
C THR A 31 -4.63 -18.96 45.08
N ALA A 32 -3.32 -18.81 44.85
CA ALA A 32 -2.19 -19.70 45.24
C ALA A 32 -1.07 -19.68 44.17
N GLY A 33 0.20 -19.41 44.44
CA GLY A 33 0.89 -19.14 45.69
C GLY A 33 2.12 -18.24 45.48
N ILE A 34 2.43 -17.51 46.53
CA ILE A 34 3.61 -16.66 46.67
C ILE A 34 4.76 -17.54 47.16
N SER A 35 5.91 -17.55 46.47
CA SER A 35 7.18 -17.80 47.14
C SER A 35 8.02 -16.52 47.13
N LYS A 36 8.33 -16.06 48.34
CA LYS A 36 9.12 -14.87 48.64
C LYS A 36 10.59 -15.01 48.23
N SER A 37 11.18 -13.83 48.10
CA SER A 37 12.56 -13.45 48.44
C SER A 37 13.72 -14.06 47.64
N SER A 38 14.49 -13.19 46.98
CA SER A 38 15.73 -12.70 47.61
C SER A 38 16.33 -11.55 46.81
N VAL A 39 16.53 -10.43 47.49
CA VAL A 39 17.50 -9.39 47.12
C VAL A 39 18.88 -10.06 47.09
N GLY A 40 19.62 -9.88 45.99
CA GLY A 40 20.99 -10.39 45.86
C GLY A 40 21.74 -9.66 44.75
N GLY A 41 22.66 -8.79 45.15
CA GLY A 41 23.66 -8.17 44.28
C GLY A 41 24.72 -9.17 43.77
N PRO A 42 25.72 -8.67 43.02
CA PRO A 42 26.32 -9.36 41.88
C PRO A 42 27.39 -10.38 42.26
N TYR A 43 27.69 -11.27 41.32
CA TYR A 43 28.71 -12.34 41.33
C TYR A 43 28.29 -13.65 42.00
N GLN A 44 27.65 -14.51 41.20
CA GLN A 44 27.73 -15.96 41.42
C GLN A 44 28.28 -16.63 40.17
N SER A 45 29.58 -16.91 40.23
CA SER A 45 30.27 -17.84 39.34
C SER A 45 29.96 -19.26 39.81
N GLY A 46 29.45 -20.11 38.91
CA GLY A 46 29.40 -21.55 39.10
C GLY A 46 28.07 -22.20 38.72
N GLY A 47 28.12 -23.09 37.73
CA GLY A 47 27.10 -24.11 37.49
C GLY A 47 26.41 -24.01 36.13
N GLY A 48 26.89 -24.80 35.17
CA GLY A 48 26.26 -24.94 33.85
C GLY A 48 24.84 -25.50 33.94
N GLY A 49 23.86 -24.64 33.71
CA GLY A 49 22.51 -25.00 33.27
C GLY A 49 22.23 -24.29 31.94
N PRO A 50 21.35 -24.81 31.07
CA PRO A 50 21.10 -24.20 29.78
C PRO A 50 20.57 -22.77 29.99
N MET A 51 21.33 -21.78 29.51
CA MET A 51 20.94 -20.38 29.50
C MET A 51 19.63 -20.26 28.73
N ALA A 52 18.50 -20.16 29.44
CA ALA A 52 17.22 -19.92 28.82
C ALA A 52 17.30 -18.54 28.15
N ARG A 53 17.41 -18.54 26.81
CA ARG A 53 17.41 -17.31 26.02
C ARG A 53 16.05 -16.68 26.21
N PHE A 54 15.98 -15.61 27.01
CA PHE A 54 14.73 -14.90 27.23
C PHE A 54 14.13 -14.53 25.87
N ILE A 55 12.87 -14.88 25.65
CA ILE A 55 12.16 -14.63 24.39
C ILE A 55 11.31 -13.39 24.58
N THR A 56 11.43 -12.43 23.66
CA THR A 56 10.56 -11.24 23.66
C THR A 56 9.09 -11.64 23.49
N PRO A 57 8.11 -10.80 23.87
CA PRO A 57 6.69 -11.06 23.60
C PRO A 57 6.35 -11.36 22.12
N GLY A 58 7.27 -11.09 21.17
CA GLY A 58 7.18 -11.41 19.75
C GLY A 58 7.92 -12.68 19.30
N GLY A 59 8.35 -13.55 20.21
CA GLY A 59 8.90 -14.87 19.86
C GLY A 59 10.39 -14.89 19.48
N ASN A 60 11.07 -13.74 19.47
CA ASN A 60 12.49 -13.67 19.12
C ASN A 60 13.39 -13.82 20.34
N PRO A 61 14.47 -14.63 20.25
CA PRO A 61 15.38 -14.81 21.36
C PRO A 61 16.24 -13.55 21.59
N ILE A 62 16.33 -13.06 22.84
CA ILE A 62 17.10 -11.87 23.20
C ILE A 62 18.59 -12.15 22.97
N ASP A 63 19.21 -11.33 22.13
CA ASP A 63 20.64 -11.30 21.88
C ASP A 63 21.21 -10.03 22.52
N THR A 64 21.98 -10.18 23.59
CA THR A 64 22.60 -9.07 24.32
C THR A 64 24.01 -8.77 23.84
N SER A 65 24.46 -9.33 22.70
CA SER A 65 25.84 -9.19 22.22
C SER A 65 26.09 -7.95 21.32
N GLN A 66 25.17 -6.98 21.28
CA GLN A 66 25.23 -5.91 20.27
C GLN A 66 26.04 -4.66 20.71
N PRO A 67 26.94 -4.10 19.86
CA PRO A 67 27.78 -2.95 20.19
C PRO A 67 27.03 -1.60 20.32
N ALA A 68 27.73 -0.63 20.94
CA ALA A 68 27.31 0.64 21.55
C ALA A 68 26.63 1.74 20.69
N PHE A 69 25.75 1.40 19.75
CA PHE A 69 24.88 2.38 19.08
C PHE A 69 23.43 2.23 19.52
N PRO A 70 22.68 3.32 19.72
CA PRO A 70 21.25 3.25 20.02
C PRO A 70 20.50 2.58 18.87
N VAL A 71 19.75 1.53 19.18
CA VAL A 71 18.84 0.88 18.23
C VAL A 71 17.67 1.82 17.99
N PHE A 72 17.67 2.53 16.87
CA PHE A 72 16.51 3.30 16.45
C PHE A 72 15.54 2.36 15.71
N HIS A 73 14.40 2.08 16.32
CA HIS A 73 13.27 1.47 15.60
C HIS A 73 12.64 2.53 14.70
N ARG A 74 13.08 2.59 13.43
CA ARG A 74 12.49 3.47 12.42
C ARG A 74 11.14 2.91 12.01
N LYS A 75 10.06 3.66 12.25
CA LYS A 75 8.73 3.37 11.71
C LYS A 75 8.61 4.05 10.35
N PHE A 76 8.57 3.28 9.28
CA PHE A 76 8.33 3.80 7.93
C PHE A 76 6.85 4.15 7.74
N ALA A 77 6.58 5.11 6.86
CA ALA A 77 5.22 5.40 6.40
C ALA A 77 4.69 4.25 5.54
N ASN A 78 3.38 4.19 5.32
CA ASN A 78 2.78 3.22 4.40
C ASN A 78 2.79 3.79 2.97
N PRO A 79 3.59 3.25 2.03
CA PRO A 79 3.65 3.75 0.66
C PRO A 79 2.53 3.17 -0.24
N ALA A 80 1.75 2.19 0.24
CA ALA A 80 0.69 1.56 -0.56
C ALA A 80 -0.30 2.53 -1.20
N PRO A 81 -0.80 3.58 -0.50
CA PRO A 81 -1.71 4.54 -1.11
C PRO A 81 -1.09 5.31 -2.27
N LEU A 82 0.22 5.61 -2.20
CA LEU A 82 0.93 6.30 -3.28
C LEU A 82 0.99 5.42 -4.53
N GLY A 83 1.37 4.16 -4.36
CA GLY A 83 1.42 3.18 -5.45
C GLY A 83 0.05 2.90 -6.08
N LEU A 84 -1.01 2.86 -5.25
CA LEU A 84 -2.38 2.66 -5.73
C LEU A 84 -2.94 3.89 -6.44
N LEU A 85 -2.66 5.12 -5.98
CA LEU A 85 -3.13 6.35 -6.64
C LEU A 85 -2.42 6.58 -7.98
N SER A 86 -1.12 6.31 -8.05
CA SER A 86 -0.36 6.43 -9.30
C SER A 86 -0.83 5.45 -10.36
N PHE A 87 -1.05 4.19 -9.95
CA PHE A 87 -1.71 3.18 -10.77
C PHE A 87 -3.10 3.62 -11.22
N ALA A 88 -3.96 4.00 -10.27
CA ALA A 88 -5.37 4.26 -10.51
C ALA A 88 -5.57 5.44 -11.45
N THR A 89 -4.86 6.54 -11.22
CA THR A 89 -5.02 7.76 -12.03
C THR A 89 -4.55 7.53 -13.46
N THR A 90 -3.42 6.82 -13.64
CA THR A 90 -2.89 6.49 -14.97
C THR A 90 -3.82 5.51 -15.70
N THR A 91 -4.34 4.50 -14.99
CA THR A 91 -5.33 3.55 -15.51
C THR A 91 -6.61 4.25 -15.93
N LEU A 92 -7.13 5.17 -15.11
CA LEU A 92 -8.36 5.91 -15.37
C LEU A 92 -8.23 6.70 -16.68
N VAL A 93 -7.12 7.44 -16.82
CA VAL A 93 -6.84 8.22 -18.00
C VAL A 93 -6.77 7.31 -19.23
N LEU A 94 -5.93 6.26 -19.23
CA LEU A 94 -5.84 5.32 -20.36
C LEU A 94 -7.19 4.68 -20.70
N SER A 95 -8.00 4.37 -19.70
CA SER A 95 -9.30 3.71 -19.86
C SER A 95 -10.34 4.63 -20.52
N PHE A 96 -10.24 5.96 -20.34
CA PHE A 96 -11.04 6.91 -21.11
C PHE A 96 -10.69 6.90 -22.60
N TYR A 97 -9.42 6.75 -22.96
CA TYR A 97 -9.01 6.58 -24.36
C TYR A 97 -9.48 5.24 -24.94
N ASN A 98 -9.31 4.15 -24.18
CA ASN A 98 -9.74 2.81 -24.61
C ASN A 98 -11.26 2.72 -24.83
N SER A 99 -12.06 3.45 -24.04
CA SER A 99 -13.51 3.58 -24.24
C SER A 99 -13.92 4.58 -25.33
N SER A 100 -12.95 5.27 -25.95
CA SER A 100 -13.16 6.37 -26.91
C SER A 100 -14.03 7.51 -26.35
N THR A 101 -13.88 7.79 -25.06
CA THR A 101 -14.64 8.85 -24.39
C THR A 101 -14.36 10.19 -25.06
N ARG A 102 -15.43 10.94 -25.38
CA ARG A 102 -15.35 12.25 -26.06
C ARG A 102 -14.66 12.22 -27.44
N GLY A 103 -14.54 11.06 -28.08
CA GLY A 103 -13.93 10.91 -29.41
C GLY A 103 -12.40 11.01 -29.42
N VAL A 104 -11.76 10.99 -28.25
CA VAL A 104 -10.30 11.03 -28.16
C VAL A 104 -9.73 9.62 -28.34
N THR A 105 -8.96 9.42 -29.40
CA THR A 105 -8.42 8.10 -29.77
C THR A 105 -6.90 8.04 -29.78
N VAL A 106 -6.22 9.19 -29.75
CA VAL A 106 -4.75 9.26 -29.76
C VAL A 106 -4.23 9.33 -28.32
N PRO A 107 -3.53 8.31 -27.81
CA PRO A 107 -3.15 8.23 -26.39
C PRO A 107 -1.91 9.06 -26.01
N ASN A 108 -1.50 10.03 -26.82
CA ASN A 108 -0.20 10.71 -26.65
C ASN A 108 -0.09 11.49 -25.32
N VAL A 109 -1.20 12.08 -24.85
CA VAL A 109 -1.23 12.81 -23.57
C VAL A 109 -1.02 11.85 -22.38
N VAL A 110 -1.39 10.58 -22.52
CA VAL A 110 -1.21 9.57 -21.47
C VAL A 110 0.27 9.32 -21.19
N LEU A 111 1.17 9.60 -22.15
CA LEU A 111 2.61 9.34 -21.97
C LEU A 111 3.24 10.09 -20.81
N GLY A 112 2.78 11.32 -20.53
CA GLY A 112 3.24 12.04 -19.35
C GLY A 112 2.87 11.31 -18.04
N MET A 113 1.67 10.73 -17.99
CA MET A 113 1.20 9.97 -16.84
C MET A 113 1.89 8.60 -16.73
N THR A 114 2.06 7.89 -17.83
CA THR A 114 2.70 6.56 -17.84
C THR A 114 4.19 6.64 -17.52
N LEU A 115 4.90 7.70 -17.93
CA LEU A 115 6.30 7.88 -17.54
C LEU A 115 6.44 8.47 -16.13
N GLY A 116 5.70 9.53 -15.84
CA GLY A 116 5.88 10.32 -14.62
C GLY A 116 5.20 9.72 -13.38
N TYR A 117 3.93 9.32 -13.49
CA TYR A 117 3.15 8.92 -12.32
C TYR A 117 2.99 7.41 -12.22
N GLY A 118 2.29 6.79 -13.18
CA GLY A 118 2.14 5.33 -13.25
C GLY A 118 3.48 4.61 -13.38
N GLY A 119 4.46 5.17 -14.08
CA GLY A 119 5.80 4.57 -14.18
C GLY A 119 6.67 4.89 -12.97
N LEU A 120 7.19 6.10 -12.92
CA LEU A 120 8.22 6.50 -11.96
C LEU A 120 7.72 6.49 -10.51
N VAL A 121 6.64 7.22 -10.20
CA VAL A 121 6.14 7.30 -8.82
C VAL A 121 5.65 5.94 -8.31
N GLN A 122 5.02 5.14 -9.16
CA GLN A 122 4.62 3.78 -8.77
C GLN A 122 5.83 2.87 -8.52
N LEU A 123 6.87 2.94 -9.34
CA LEU A 123 8.10 2.19 -9.12
C LEU A 123 8.78 2.60 -7.80
N ILE A 124 8.82 3.90 -7.49
CA ILE A 124 9.33 4.41 -6.21
C ILE A 124 8.52 3.84 -5.05
N ALA A 125 7.18 3.85 -5.12
CA ALA A 125 6.33 3.24 -4.09
C ALA A 125 6.63 1.73 -3.91
N GLY A 126 6.97 1.02 -4.99
CA GLY A 126 7.43 -0.38 -4.92
C GLY A 126 8.76 -0.55 -4.17
N ILE A 127 9.72 0.34 -4.40
CA ILE A 127 11.00 0.35 -3.67
C ILE A 127 10.77 0.68 -2.19
N GLU A 128 9.84 1.59 -1.88
CA GLU A 128 9.45 1.93 -0.51
C GLU A 128 8.76 0.77 0.21
N GLU A 129 7.88 0.02 -0.47
CA GLU A 129 7.25 -1.19 0.09
C GLU A 129 8.30 -2.26 0.43
N TRP A 130 9.35 -2.40 -0.38
CA TRP A 130 10.46 -3.30 -0.09
C TRP A 130 11.16 -2.88 1.21
N ALA A 131 11.41 -1.58 1.40
CA ALA A 131 11.99 -1.05 2.64
C ALA A 131 11.06 -1.25 3.86
N CYS A 132 9.75 -1.29 3.65
CA CYS A 132 8.76 -1.58 4.69
C CYS A 132 8.57 -3.08 4.99
N GLY A 133 9.23 -3.97 4.24
CA GLY A 133 9.10 -5.42 4.39
C GLY A 133 7.83 -6.02 3.76
N ASN A 134 7.13 -5.29 2.91
CA ASN A 134 5.92 -5.75 2.23
C ASN A 134 6.27 -6.31 0.84
N THR A 135 6.53 -7.62 0.77
CA THR A 135 6.90 -8.30 -0.48
C THR A 135 5.82 -8.18 -1.56
N PHE A 136 4.55 -8.27 -1.18
CA PHE A 136 3.44 -8.18 -2.13
C PHE A 136 3.39 -6.80 -2.78
N GLY A 137 3.37 -5.75 -1.96
CA GLY A 137 3.33 -4.36 -2.44
C GLY A 137 4.57 -4.02 -3.28
N ALA A 138 5.75 -4.45 -2.82
CA ALA A 138 7.00 -4.22 -3.54
C ALA A 138 6.99 -4.82 -4.94
N ALA A 139 6.57 -6.08 -5.06
CA ALA A 139 6.45 -6.75 -6.34
C ALA A 139 5.36 -6.11 -7.20
N ALA A 140 4.16 -5.89 -6.65
CA ALA A 140 3.03 -5.36 -7.39
C ALA A 140 3.33 -3.97 -7.97
N PHE A 141 3.74 -3.00 -7.14
CA PHE A 141 3.95 -1.63 -7.61
C PHE A 141 5.16 -1.51 -8.54
N SER A 142 6.25 -2.25 -8.28
CA SER A 142 7.39 -2.25 -9.20
C SER A 142 7.05 -2.86 -10.55
N THR A 143 6.30 -3.98 -10.57
CA THR A 143 5.88 -4.64 -11.80
C THR A 143 4.94 -3.76 -12.63
N TYR A 144 3.95 -3.11 -12.02
CA TYR A 144 3.05 -2.22 -12.75
C TYR A 144 3.71 -0.88 -13.11
N GLY A 145 4.67 -0.38 -12.33
CA GLY A 145 5.54 0.71 -12.76
C GLY A 145 6.32 0.35 -14.02
N GLY A 146 6.87 -0.86 -14.07
CA GLY A 146 7.51 -1.44 -15.26
C GLY A 146 6.54 -1.59 -16.44
N PHE A 147 5.28 -2.01 -16.20
CA PHE A 147 4.23 -2.01 -17.22
C PHE A 147 4.09 -0.64 -17.86
N TRP A 148 3.92 0.41 -17.06
CA TRP A 148 3.71 1.76 -17.57
C TRP A 148 4.91 2.29 -18.36
N PHE A 149 6.14 2.00 -17.93
CA PHE A 149 7.33 2.31 -18.74
C PHE A 149 7.32 1.55 -20.06
N SER A 150 7.06 0.23 -20.04
CA SER A 150 7.00 -0.57 -21.27
C SER A 150 5.90 -0.10 -22.24
N PHE A 151 4.74 0.29 -21.72
CA PHE A 151 3.64 0.85 -22.50
C PHE A 151 4.02 2.19 -23.11
N SER A 152 4.73 3.04 -22.35
CA SER A 152 5.22 4.32 -22.86
C SER A 152 6.15 4.14 -24.06
N CYS A 153 7.04 3.14 -24.00
CA CYS A 153 7.96 2.84 -25.08
C CYS A 153 7.27 2.56 -26.41
N LEU A 154 6.05 2.00 -26.40
CA LEU A 154 5.29 1.75 -27.63
C LEU A 154 5.05 3.06 -28.41
N TYR A 155 4.77 4.16 -27.71
CA TYR A 155 4.34 5.41 -28.34
C TYR A 155 5.43 6.47 -28.42
N ILE A 156 6.64 6.22 -27.93
CA ILE A 156 7.79 7.11 -28.12
C ILE A 156 8.25 6.98 -29.58
N PRO A 157 8.12 8.01 -30.43
CA PRO A 157 8.39 7.89 -31.86
C PRO A 157 9.83 7.45 -32.18
N GLN A 158 10.80 7.85 -31.35
CA GLN A 158 12.22 7.55 -31.52
C GLN A 158 12.56 6.07 -31.32
N LEU A 159 11.68 5.29 -30.70
CA LEU A 159 11.88 3.85 -30.52
C LEU A 159 11.33 3.03 -31.70
N GLU A 160 10.59 3.67 -32.60
CA GLU A 160 10.06 3.09 -33.84
C GLU A 160 9.27 1.78 -33.67
N ILE A 161 8.76 1.48 -32.47
CA ILE A 161 8.11 0.19 -32.17
C ILE A 161 6.85 0.01 -33.01
N LEU A 162 5.94 0.99 -33.00
CA LEU A 162 4.71 0.90 -33.78
C LEU A 162 4.96 1.00 -35.29
N THR A 163 5.91 1.83 -35.71
CA THR A 163 6.24 2.05 -37.13
C THR A 163 6.97 0.87 -37.77
N ALA A 164 7.56 -0.02 -36.97
CA ALA A 164 8.17 -1.26 -37.48
C ALA A 164 7.13 -2.23 -38.08
N TYR A 165 5.87 -2.15 -37.65
CA TYR A 165 4.79 -2.98 -38.16
C TYR A 165 4.14 -2.34 -39.39
N LYS A 166 4.40 -2.92 -40.56
CA LYS A 166 3.81 -2.47 -41.84
C LYS A 166 2.40 -3.02 -42.07
N ASP A 167 2.10 -4.18 -41.49
CA ASP A 167 0.79 -4.81 -41.52
C ASP A 167 0.01 -4.46 -40.23
N PRO A 168 -1.14 -3.76 -40.34
CA PRO A 168 -2.00 -3.43 -39.20
C PRO A 168 -2.48 -4.67 -38.42
N THR A 169 -2.68 -5.80 -39.11
CA THR A 169 -3.13 -7.05 -38.48
C THR A 169 -2.04 -7.62 -37.60
N MET A 170 -0.80 -7.62 -38.09
CA MET A 170 0.38 -8.04 -37.32
C MET A 170 0.58 -7.16 -36.07
N LEU A 171 0.37 -5.85 -36.20
CA LEU A 171 0.44 -4.92 -35.06
C LEU A 171 -0.61 -5.24 -34.00
N SER A 172 -1.87 -5.41 -34.42
CA SER A 172 -2.98 -5.72 -33.51
C SER A 172 -2.72 -7.05 -32.77
N ASN A 173 -2.22 -8.06 -33.48
CA ASN A 173 -1.82 -9.32 -32.86
C ASN A 173 -0.67 -9.16 -31.86
N ALA A 174 0.36 -8.36 -32.19
CA ALA A 174 1.47 -8.11 -31.29
C ALA A 174 1.05 -7.38 -30.01
N LEU A 175 0.18 -6.36 -30.12
CA LEU A 175 -0.38 -5.63 -28.97
C LEU A 175 -1.29 -6.53 -28.12
N GLY A 176 -2.11 -7.36 -28.77
CA GLY A 176 -2.94 -8.35 -28.09
C GLY A 176 -2.14 -9.37 -27.28
N LEU A 177 -1.06 -9.90 -27.85
CA LEU A 177 -0.13 -10.81 -27.15
C LEU A 177 0.60 -10.10 -25.99
N TYR A 178 1.03 -8.85 -26.19
CA TYR A 178 1.62 -8.03 -25.14
C TYR A 178 0.66 -7.85 -23.96
N LEU A 179 -0.61 -7.49 -24.21
CA LEU A 179 -1.64 -7.34 -23.17
C LEU A 179 -2.00 -8.68 -22.51
N ALA A 180 -2.05 -9.77 -23.27
CA ALA A 180 -2.30 -11.11 -22.73
C ALA A 180 -1.19 -11.54 -21.75
N ALA A 181 0.08 -11.23 -22.04
CA ALA A 181 1.18 -11.48 -21.12
C ALA A 181 1.01 -10.73 -19.79
N TRP A 182 0.55 -9.47 -19.84
CA TRP A 182 0.20 -8.71 -18.62
C TRP A 182 -1.03 -9.27 -17.89
N GLY A 183 -1.98 -9.85 -18.62
CA GLY A 183 -3.08 -10.62 -18.04
C GLY A 183 -2.61 -11.86 -17.26
N VAL A 184 -1.61 -12.58 -17.77
CA VAL A 184 -0.98 -13.71 -17.07
C VAL A 184 -0.27 -13.24 -15.80
N VAL A 185 0.55 -12.18 -15.88
CA VAL A 185 1.20 -11.59 -14.70
C VAL A 185 0.17 -11.17 -13.65
N THR A 186 -0.92 -10.53 -14.08
CA THR A 186 -2.00 -10.10 -13.18
C THR A 186 -2.74 -11.29 -12.56
N THR A 187 -2.81 -12.43 -13.25
CA THR A 187 -3.38 -13.67 -12.67
C THR A 187 -2.58 -14.13 -11.45
N ILE A 188 -1.25 -14.06 -11.53
CA ILE A 188 -0.36 -14.42 -10.41
C ILE A 188 -0.62 -13.49 -9.22
N PHE A 189 -0.69 -12.18 -9.45
CA PHE A 189 -0.97 -11.23 -8.38
C PHE A 189 -2.39 -11.34 -7.82
N LEU A 190 -3.38 -11.67 -8.66
CA LEU A 190 -4.74 -11.93 -8.20
C LEU A 190 -4.75 -13.08 -7.20
N ILE A 191 -4.10 -14.21 -7.51
CA ILE A 191 -3.98 -15.36 -6.60
C ILE A 191 -3.24 -14.94 -5.32
N ALA A 192 -2.13 -14.20 -5.44
CA ALA A 192 -1.37 -13.73 -4.28
C ALA A 192 -2.16 -12.74 -3.39
N SER A 193 -3.11 -12.00 -3.97
CA SER A 193 -3.93 -11.02 -3.25
C SER A 193 -5.06 -11.63 -2.41
N LEU A 194 -5.42 -12.91 -2.62
CA LEU A 194 -6.62 -13.54 -2.03
C LEU A 194 -6.67 -13.53 -0.49
N ARG A 195 -5.52 -13.37 0.18
CA ARG A 195 -5.43 -13.32 1.64
C ARG A 195 -5.21 -11.92 2.23
N SER A 196 -5.33 -10.88 1.40
CA SER A 196 -5.13 -9.48 1.80
C SER A 196 -6.45 -8.84 2.27
N SER A 197 -7.18 -8.20 1.37
CA SER A 197 -8.48 -7.58 1.61
C SER A 197 -9.40 -7.73 0.40
N VAL A 198 -10.71 -7.71 0.62
CA VAL A 198 -11.71 -7.75 -0.46
C VAL A 198 -11.51 -6.58 -1.43
N ALA A 199 -11.16 -5.40 -0.91
CA ALA A 199 -10.87 -4.22 -1.73
C ALA A 199 -9.69 -4.48 -2.69
N LEU A 200 -8.57 -5.02 -2.20
CA LEU A 200 -7.41 -5.29 -3.03
C LEU A 200 -7.65 -6.42 -4.04
N VAL A 201 -8.33 -7.49 -3.63
CA VAL A 201 -8.75 -8.57 -4.54
C VAL A 201 -9.64 -8.02 -5.65
N THR A 202 -10.55 -7.10 -5.33
CA THR A 202 -11.43 -6.46 -6.32
C THR A 202 -10.63 -5.68 -7.37
N VAL A 203 -9.58 -4.94 -6.95
CA VAL A 203 -8.68 -4.22 -7.88
C VAL A 203 -8.04 -5.20 -8.86
N PHE A 204 -7.41 -6.26 -8.36
CA PHE A 204 -6.72 -7.23 -9.20
C PHE A 204 -7.68 -8.02 -10.10
N PHE A 205 -8.88 -8.34 -9.61
CA PHE A 205 -9.87 -9.06 -10.40
C PHE A 205 -10.39 -8.21 -11.56
N LEU A 206 -10.73 -6.94 -11.31
CA LEU A 206 -11.15 -6.02 -12.37
C LEU A 206 -10.01 -5.74 -13.35
N LEU A 207 -8.77 -5.59 -12.85
CA LEU A 207 -7.59 -5.41 -13.69
C LEU A 207 -7.33 -6.63 -14.58
N TRP A 208 -7.50 -7.83 -14.02
CA TRP A 208 -7.39 -9.08 -14.76
C TRP A 208 -8.40 -9.13 -15.92
N ILE A 209 -9.68 -8.82 -15.66
CA ILE A 209 -10.69 -8.71 -16.71
C ILE A 209 -10.31 -7.65 -17.75
N THR A 210 -9.84 -6.49 -17.30
CA THR A 210 -9.41 -5.40 -18.19
C THR A 210 -8.34 -5.86 -19.17
N PHE A 211 -7.26 -6.50 -18.71
CA PHE A 211 -6.20 -6.98 -19.59
C PHE A 211 -6.69 -8.01 -20.59
N TRP A 212 -7.51 -8.98 -20.17
CA TRP A 212 -8.03 -10.01 -21.07
C TRP A 212 -9.02 -9.46 -22.10
N LEU A 213 -9.87 -8.49 -21.73
CA LEU A 213 -10.77 -7.82 -22.67
C LEU A 213 -10.01 -6.97 -23.68
N LEU A 214 -9.00 -6.21 -23.25
CA LEU A 214 -8.17 -5.42 -24.16
C LEU A 214 -7.39 -6.35 -25.10
N ALA A 215 -6.78 -7.41 -24.58
CA ALA A 215 -6.07 -8.41 -25.39
C ALA A 215 -7.00 -9.07 -26.42
N ALA A 216 -8.20 -9.50 -26.02
CA ALA A 216 -9.19 -10.06 -26.93
C ALA A 216 -9.71 -9.03 -27.94
N GLY A 217 -9.80 -7.75 -27.55
CA GLY A 217 -10.17 -6.65 -28.45
C GLY A 217 -9.16 -6.46 -29.58
N GLU A 218 -7.87 -6.50 -29.26
CA GLU A 218 -6.78 -6.41 -30.25
C GLU A 218 -6.68 -7.67 -31.11
N LEU A 219 -6.70 -8.86 -30.51
CA LEU A 219 -6.57 -10.14 -31.24
C LEU A 219 -7.76 -10.44 -32.16
N ALA A 220 -8.97 -10.00 -31.78
CA ALA A 220 -10.17 -10.18 -32.59
C ALA A 220 -10.50 -8.95 -33.46
N GLU A 221 -9.64 -7.92 -33.44
CA GLU A 221 -9.86 -6.64 -34.10
C GLU A 221 -11.27 -6.08 -33.85
N SER A 222 -11.75 -6.19 -32.62
CA SER A 222 -13.11 -5.85 -32.20
C SER A 222 -13.11 -4.56 -31.38
N PRO A 223 -13.48 -3.40 -31.97
CA PRO A 223 -13.56 -2.14 -31.23
C PRO A 223 -14.56 -2.19 -30.08
N LYS A 224 -15.60 -3.02 -30.17
CA LYS A 224 -16.60 -3.18 -29.10
C LYS A 224 -15.98 -3.86 -27.88
N THR A 225 -15.21 -4.93 -28.11
CA THR A 225 -14.52 -5.66 -27.03
C THR A 225 -13.44 -4.78 -26.40
N HIS A 226 -12.69 -4.03 -27.21
CA HIS A 226 -11.70 -3.07 -26.72
C HIS A 226 -12.32 -2.00 -25.82
N LYS A 227 -13.44 -1.41 -26.26
CA LYS A 227 -14.19 -0.43 -25.45
C LYS A 227 -14.72 -1.02 -24.16
N ALA A 228 -15.18 -2.27 -24.17
CA ALA A 228 -15.59 -2.97 -22.96
C ALA A 228 -14.41 -3.10 -21.97
N GLY A 229 -13.22 -3.44 -22.46
CA GLY A 229 -11.99 -3.43 -21.65
C GLY A 229 -11.71 -2.05 -21.05
N GLY A 230 -11.86 -0.99 -21.83
CA GLY A 230 -11.77 0.39 -21.33
C GLY A 230 -12.77 0.70 -20.21
N ILE A 231 -14.03 0.27 -20.33
CA ILE A 231 -15.04 0.51 -19.28
C ILE A 231 -14.69 -0.24 -17.99
N VAL A 232 -14.25 -1.50 -18.09
CA VAL A 232 -13.81 -2.26 -16.91
C VAL A 232 -12.56 -1.61 -16.29
N GLY A 233 -11.65 -1.07 -17.09
CA GLY A 233 -10.48 -0.33 -16.61
C GLY A 233 -10.83 0.92 -15.80
N ILE A 234 -11.92 1.62 -16.15
CA ILE A 234 -12.46 2.73 -15.33
C ILE A 234 -12.89 2.19 -13.96
N LEU A 235 -13.60 1.07 -13.90
CA LEU A 235 -14.01 0.44 -12.64
C LEU A 235 -12.80 0.00 -11.81
N THR A 236 -11.78 -0.58 -12.44
CA THR A 236 -10.50 -0.93 -11.80
C THR A 236 -9.87 0.29 -11.14
N ALA A 237 -9.82 1.42 -11.85
CA ALA A 237 -9.24 2.64 -11.32
C ALA A 237 -9.99 3.14 -10.09
N PHE A 238 -11.32 3.18 -10.11
CA PHE A 238 -12.10 3.59 -8.94
C PHE A 238 -11.94 2.64 -7.75
N ALA A 239 -11.89 1.32 -7.98
CA ALA A 239 -11.61 0.34 -6.92
C ALA A 239 -10.21 0.56 -6.31
N ALA A 240 -9.22 0.91 -7.13
CA ALA A 240 -7.87 1.21 -6.66
C ALA A 240 -7.81 2.52 -5.88
N MET A 241 -8.50 3.57 -6.33
CA MET A 241 -8.63 4.83 -5.57
C MET A 241 -9.33 4.61 -4.23
N TYR A 242 -10.38 3.77 -4.18
CA TYR A 242 -11.03 3.39 -2.92
C TYR A 242 -10.05 2.71 -1.97
N THR A 243 -9.29 1.75 -2.47
CA THR A 243 -8.29 1.02 -1.67
C THR A 243 -7.18 1.96 -1.18
N ALA A 244 -6.73 2.89 -2.01
CA ALA A 244 -5.75 3.90 -1.63
C ALA A 244 -6.28 4.84 -0.54
N LEU A 245 -7.51 5.35 -0.72
CA LEU A 245 -8.16 6.21 0.26
C LEU A 245 -8.29 5.48 1.61
N ALA A 246 -8.77 4.23 1.60
CA ALA A 246 -8.85 3.43 2.82
C ALA A 246 -7.49 3.23 3.50
N GLY A 247 -6.39 3.16 2.75
CA GLY A 247 -5.04 3.08 3.28
C GLY A 247 -4.47 4.40 3.83
N MET A 248 -5.03 5.56 3.45
CA MET A 248 -4.64 6.88 3.99
C MET A 248 -5.44 7.29 5.23
N LEU A 249 -6.71 6.87 5.31
CA LEU A 249 -7.58 7.26 6.42
C LEU A 249 -7.17 6.50 7.69
N THR A 250 -6.62 7.21 8.66
CA THR A 250 -6.31 6.69 9.99
C THR A 250 -7.24 7.29 11.04
N LYS A 251 -7.34 6.67 12.22
CA LYS A 251 -8.12 7.21 13.35
C LYS A 251 -7.64 8.59 13.82
N GLU A 252 -6.39 8.95 13.50
CA GLU A 252 -5.78 10.21 13.90
C GLU A 252 -6.02 11.32 12.86
N THR A 253 -6.18 10.96 11.58
CA THR A 253 -6.32 11.93 10.48
C THR A 253 -7.74 12.07 9.96
N SER A 254 -8.66 11.17 10.34
CA SER A 254 -9.97 11.03 9.68
C SER A 254 -11.12 10.79 10.65
N TYR A 255 -12.28 11.37 10.35
CA TYR A 255 -13.52 11.21 11.14
C TYR A 255 -14.21 9.85 10.94
N PHE A 256 -13.85 9.11 9.89
CA PHE A 256 -14.42 7.81 9.56
C PHE A 256 -13.37 6.90 8.92
N LEU A 257 -13.64 5.60 8.92
CA LEU A 257 -12.81 4.57 8.30
C LEU A 257 -13.62 3.85 7.24
N LEU A 258 -12.95 3.45 6.15
CA LEU A 258 -13.57 2.72 5.05
C LEU A 258 -13.43 1.20 5.24
N PRO A 259 -14.50 0.42 5.02
CA PRO A 259 -14.42 -1.03 5.14
C PRO A 259 -13.67 -1.64 3.95
N VAL A 260 -12.55 -2.30 4.20
CA VAL A 260 -11.76 -2.99 3.15
C VAL A 260 -12.04 -4.50 3.07
N GLY A 261 -12.74 -5.06 4.07
CA GLY A 261 -12.99 -6.50 4.19
C GLY A 261 -11.70 -7.28 4.41
N ASP A 262 -11.22 -7.34 5.65
CA ASP A 262 -9.99 -8.05 6.01
C ASP A 262 -10.15 -9.57 5.79
N LEU A 263 -9.37 -10.13 4.86
CA LEU A 263 -9.37 -11.57 4.53
C LEU A 263 -8.26 -12.34 5.25
N SER A 264 -7.38 -11.65 5.98
CA SER A 264 -6.25 -12.28 6.67
C SER A 264 -6.70 -13.14 7.86
N LYS A 265 -7.89 -12.88 8.42
CA LYS A 265 -8.38 -13.47 9.67
C LYS A 265 -9.10 -14.82 9.59
N SER A 266 -9.12 -15.52 8.45
CA SER A 266 -9.72 -16.87 8.41
C SER A 266 -8.67 -17.98 8.65
N ARG A 267 -8.58 -18.40 9.93
CA ARG A 267 -8.25 -19.76 10.37
C ARG A 267 -8.74 -19.93 11.81
N ASN A 268 -9.95 -20.48 11.96
CA ASN A 268 -10.22 -21.42 13.04
C ASN A 268 -9.63 -22.78 12.64
#